data_AF-A0A0S8KT57-F1
#
_entry.id   AF-A0A0S8KT57-F1
#
_cell.length_a   1.000
_cell.length_b   1.000
_cell.length_c   1.000
_cell.angle_alpha   90.00
_cell.angle_beta   90.00
_cell.angle_gamma   90.00
#
_symmetry.space_group_name_H-M   'P 1'
#
loop_
_entity.id
_entity.type
_entity.pdbx_description
1 polymer ?
#
loop_
_entity_poly.entity_id
_entity_poly.type
_entity_poly.pdbx_seq_one_letter_code
_entity_poly.pdbx_strand_id
1 'polypeptide(L)'
;MKRILATLILLCFLLAGCDSLRFAPTEAQKQNAWLHNRTATLAADTARDEVASEKLQALTGLSQLQSRAFTSYCGLPKEFPQADTAEDILAQSNFQLARTALAESVDRPDAWQLADNAFELAIGISALLGGVYGARAVRFLKQARTKSKALQEIIAGNELFKKQNESSVASFKQAQKLQSPETRQIVASVKT
;
A
#
# COMPACT_ATOMS: atom_id res chain seq x y z
N MET A 1 33.15 -12.29 -11.70
CA MET A 1 32.35 -11.60 -10.66
C MET A 1 31.30 -10.66 -11.22
N LYS A 2 31.63 -9.61 -12.01
CA LYS A 2 30.62 -8.68 -12.59
C LYS A 2 29.52 -9.35 -13.42
N ARG A 3 29.89 -10.36 -14.23
CA ARG A 3 28.92 -11.14 -15.03
C ARG A 3 27.99 -11.97 -14.15
N ILE A 4 28.53 -12.67 -13.16
CA ILE A 4 27.77 -13.51 -12.22
C ILE A 4 26.77 -12.69 -11.39
N LEU A 5 27.17 -11.50 -10.91
CA LEU A 5 26.28 -10.60 -10.18
C LEU A 5 25.14 -10.06 -11.07
N ALA A 6 25.44 -9.72 -12.33
CA ALA A 6 24.42 -9.30 -13.29
C ALA A 6 23.44 -10.44 -13.62
N THR A 7 23.93 -11.68 -13.74
CA THR A 7 23.08 -12.86 -13.96
C THR A 7 22.18 -13.15 -12.76
N LEU A 8 22.69 -13.01 -11.53
CA LEU A 8 21.91 -13.19 -10.29
C LEU A 8 20.82 -12.14 -10.12
N ILE A 9 21.12 -10.86 -10.39
CA ILE A 9 20.14 -9.78 -10.34
C ILE A 9 19.05 -10.00 -11.40
N LEU A 10 19.44 -10.36 -12.63
CA LEU A 10 18.50 -10.66 -13.70
C LEU A 10 17.62 -11.88 -13.37
N LEU A 11 18.19 -12.91 -12.74
CA LEU A 11 17.46 -14.08 -12.28
C LEU A 11 16.45 -13.74 -11.18
N CYS A 12 16.80 -12.86 -10.23
CA CYS A 12 15.86 -12.37 -9.21
C CYS A 12 14.69 -11.58 -9.82
N PHE A 13 14.93 -10.77 -10.85
CA PHE A 13 13.87 -10.08 -11.59
C PHE A 13 13.02 -10.99 -12.46
N LEU A 14 13.57 -12.12 -12.95
CA LEU A 14 12.84 -13.10 -13.74
C LEU A 14 12.04 -14.10 -12.87
N LEU A 15 12.46 -14.32 -11.62
CA LEU A 15 11.76 -15.18 -10.66
C LEU A 15 10.68 -14.42 -9.86
N ALA A 16 10.82 -13.10 -9.71
CA ALA A 16 9.74 -12.24 -9.27
C ALA A 16 8.84 -11.96 -10.48
N GLY A 17 7.84 -12.81 -10.73
CA GLY A 17 6.90 -12.62 -11.84
C GLY A 17 6.37 -11.18 -11.90
N CYS A 18 6.22 -10.63 -13.11
CA CYS A 18 5.77 -9.25 -13.38
C CYS A 18 4.33 -8.94 -12.92
N ASP A 19 3.71 -9.78 -12.10
CA ASP A 19 2.35 -9.61 -11.61
C ASP A 19 2.35 -8.72 -10.35
N SER A 20 2.97 -7.53 -10.49
CA SER A 20 3.07 -6.44 -9.53
C SER A 20 3.65 -6.78 -8.16
N LEU A 21 4.62 -5.98 -7.72
CA LEU A 21 5.09 -5.98 -6.32
C LEU A 21 3.91 -5.52 -5.44
N ARG A 22 3.09 -6.47 -4.98
CA ARG A 22 1.88 -6.18 -4.21
C ARG A 22 2.27 -6.09 -2.74
N PHE A 23 2.00 -4.93 -2.14
CA PHE A 23 2.23 -4.73 -0.73
C PHE A 23 1.39 -5.72 0.09
N ALA A 24 1.95 -6.19 1.19
CA ALA A 24 1.23 -7.02 2.13
C ALA A 24 -0.02 -6.26 2.64
N PRO A 25 -1.15 -6.94 2.85
CA PRO A 25 -2.35 -6.30 3.37
C PRO A 25 -2.11 -5.56 4.68
N THR A 26 -2.69 -4.37 4.81
CA THR A 26 -2.65 -3.58 6.04
C THR A 26 -3.41 -4.28 7.17
N GLU A 27 -3.22 -3.85 8.42
CA GLU A 27 -4.00 -4.41 9.53
C GLU A 27 -5.50 -4.15 9.36
N ALA A 28 -5.91 -2.98 8.87
CA ALA A 28 -7.32 -2.69 8.60
C ALA A 28 -7.89 -3.63 7.51
N GLN A 29 -7.11 -3.93 6.46
CA GLN A 29 -7.50 -4.89 5.43
C GLN A 29 -7.64 -6.32 5.96
N LYS A 30 -6.75 -6.75 6.86
CA LYS A 30 -6.86 -8.06 7.54
C LYS A 30 -8.08 -8.14 8.46
N GLN A 31 -8.28 -7.10 9.27
CA GLN A 31 -9.42 -6.98 10.17
C GLN A 31 -10.74 -7.02 9.37
N ASN A 32 -10.83 -6.27 8.27
CA ASN A 32 -12.00 -6.27 7.41
C ASN A 32 -12.21 -7.62 6.70
N ALA A 33 -11.16 -8.29 6.23
CA ALA A 33 -11.28 -9.62 5.61
C ALA A 33 -11.79 -10.66 6.60
N TRP A 34 -11.29 -10.64 7.84
CA TRP A 34 -11.77 -11.51 8.91
C TRP A 34 -13.21 -11.19 9.30
N LEU A 35 -13.53 -9.90 9.47
CA LEU A 35 -14.88 -9.43 9.80
C LEU A 35 -15.88 -9.83 8.71
N HIS A 36 -15.53 -9.67 7.43
CA HIS A 36 -16.35 -10.11 6.31
C HIS A 36 -16.68 -11.60 6.38
N ASN A 37 -15.71 -12.44 6.75
CA ASN A 37 -15.95 -13.87 6.94
C ASN A 37 -16.89 -14.17 8.12
N ARG A 38 -16.80 -13.40 9.22
CA ARG A 38 -17.76 -13.48 10.33
C ARG A 38 -19.17 -13.05 9.89
N THR A 39 -19.27 -11.94 9.16
CA THR A 39 -20.53 -11.42 8.63
C THR A 39 -21.19 -12.43 7.69
N ALA A 40 -20.42 -13.01 6.76
CA ALA A 40 -20.94 -13.99 5.82
C ALA A 40 -21.35 -15.30 6.51
N THR A 41 -20.63 -15.70 7.57
CA THR A 41 -21.01 -16.86 8.40
C THR A 41 -22.32 -16.61 9.13
N LEU A 42 -22.43 -15.52 9.88
CA LEU A 42 -23.67 -15.20 10.59
C LEU A 42 -24.85 -14.99 9.62
N ALA A 43 -24.64 -14.37 8.46
CA ALA A 43 -25.69 -14.24 7.45
C ALA A 43 -26.15 -15.60 6.90
N ALA A 44 -25.25 -16.57 6.73
CA ALA A 44 -25.60 -17.92 6.31
C ALA A 44 -26.34 -18.69 7.41
N ASP A 45 -25.94 -18.52 8.67
CA ASP A 45 -26.60 -19.12 9.83
C ASP A 45 -28.01 -18.52 10.00
N THR A 46 -28.14 -17.20 10.04
CA THR A 46 -29.42 -16.50 10.13
C THR A 46 -30.37 -16.87 8.98
N ALA A 47 -29.89 -16.95 7.73
CA ALA A 47 -30.75 -17.34 6.60
C ALA A 47 -31.31 -18.77 6.75
N ARG A 48 -30.58 -19.67 7.40
CA ARG A 48 -31.06 -21.04 7.71
C ARG A 48 -32.02 -21.03 8.90
N ASP A 49 -31.68 -20.33 9.96
CA ASP A 49 -32.46 -20.26 11.21
C ASP A 49 -33.82 -19.59 10.99
N GLU A 50 -33.86 -18.54 10.16
CA GLU A 50 -35.10 -17.86 9.77
C GLU A 50 -35.90 -18.60 8.68
N VAL A 51 -35.43 -19.76 8.23
CA VAL A 51 -36.05 -20.55 7.15
C VAL A 51 -36.29 -19.68 5.92
N ALA A 52 -35.29 -18.89 5.53
CA ALA A 52 -35.36 -18.07 4.34
C ALA A 52 -35.48 -18.94 3.08
N SER A 53 -35.79 -18.32 1.94
CA SER A 53 -35.88 -19.05 0.66
C SER A 53 -34.61 -19.89 0.38
N GLU A 54 -34.76 -21.06 -0.23
CA GLU A 54 -33.64 -21.93 -0.62
C GLU A 54 -32.56 -21.18 -1.41
N LYS A 55 -33.00 -20.28 -2.29
CA LYS A 55 -32.10 -19.41 -3.06
C LYS A 55 -31.26 -18.51 -2.16
N LEU A 56 -31.85 -17.89 -1.14
CA LEU A 56 -31.11 -17.01 -0.23
C LEU A 56 -30.12 -17.81 0.62
N GLN A 57 -30.54 -18.97 1.14
CA GLN A 57 -29.64 -19.87 1.89
C GLN A 57 -28.45 -20.33 1.04
N ALA A 58 -28.67 -20.65 -0.24
CA ALA A 58 -27.60 -21.02 -1.16
C ALA A 58 -26.64 -19.85 -1.45
N LEU A 59 -27.16 -18.63 -1.65
CA LEU A 59 -26.36 -17.44 -1.89
C LEU A 59 -25.49 -17.06 -0.67
N THR A 60 -26.07 -17.09 0.53
CA THR A 60 -25.32 -16.78 1.76
C THR A 60 -24.30 -17.87 2.07
N GLY A 61 -24.61 -19.15 1.84
CA GLY A 61 -23.65 -20.25 1.94
C GLY A 61 -22.46 -20.11 0.98
N LEU A 62 -22.71 -19.70 -0.27
CA LEU A 62 -21.64 -19.42 -1.23
C LEU A 62 -20.79 -18.21 -0.78
N SER A 63 -21.43 -17.14 -0.31
CA SER A 63 -20.75 -15.95 0.22
C SER A 63 -19.82 -16.30 1.38
N GLN A 64 -20.29 -17.16 2.31
CA GLN A 64 -19.47 -17.67 3.40
C GLN A 64 -18.24 -18.43 2.89
N LEU A 65 -18.42 -19.34 1.92
CA LEU A 65 -17.31 -20.09 1.34
C LEU A 65 -16.27 -19.17 0.67
N GLN A 66 -16.72 -18.21 -0.13
CA GLN A 66 -15.85 -17.25 -0.79
C GLN A 66 -15.09 -16.37 0.21
N SER A 67 -15.75 -15.96 1.30
CA SER A 67 -15.15 -15.14 2.35
C SER A 67 -13.95 -15.79 3.04
N ARG A 68 -13.97 -17.11 3.20
CA ARG A 68 -12.84 -17.87 3.75
C ARG A 68 -11.58 -17.72 2.90
N ALA A 69 -11.73 -17.62 1.58
CA ALA A 69 -10.61 -17.39 0.67
C ALA A 69 -9.95 -16.03 0.91
N PHE A 70 -10.74 -14.99 1.17
CA PHE A 70 -10.21 -13.65 1.47
C PHE A 70 -9.44 -13.61 2.79
N THR A 71 -9.95 -14.26 3.84
CA THR A 71 -9.23 -14.34 5.12
C THR A 71 -7.94 -15.14 4.97
N SER A 72 -7.95 -16.24 4.21
CA SER A 72 -6.76 -17.03 3.93
C SER A 72 -5.70 -16.26 3.13
N TYR A 73 -6.12 -15.42 2.18
CA TYR A 73 -5.23 -14.61 1.38
C TYR A 73 -4.63 -13.44 2.19
N CYS A 74 -5.45 -12.76 2.98
CA CYS A 74 -5.00 -11.61 3.77
C CYS A 74 -4.21 -12.00 5.03
N GLY A 75 -4.44 -13.21 5.54
CA GLY A 75 -3.97 -13.64 6.85
C GLY A 75 -4.85 -13.14 8.00
N LEU A 76 -4.48 -13.51 9.23
CA LEU A 76 -5.21 -13.12 10.43
C LEU A 76 -4.79 -11.72 10.92
N PRO A 77 -5.73 -10.90 11.42
CA PRO A 77 -5.40 -9.64 12.05
C PRO A 77 -4.70 -9.86 13.39
N LYS A 78 -3.93 -8.86 13.85
CA LYS A 78 -3.35 -8.89 15.20
C LYS A 78 -4.41 -8.68 16.28
N GLU A 79 -5.37 -7.82 16.00
CA GLU A 79 -6.49 -7.50 16.89
C GLU A 79 -7.80 -7.84 16.19
N PHE A 80 -8.63 -8.65 16.83
CA PHE A 80 -9.91 -9.11 16.28
C PHE A 80 -11.01 -8.09 16.58
N PRO A 81 -11.73 -7.58 15.56
CA PRO A 81 -12.94 -6.80 15.79
C PRO A 81 -13.99 -7.61 16.55
N GLN A 82 -14.80 -6.96 17.37
CA GLN A 82 -15.92 -7.60 18.04
C GLN A 82 -16.98 -8.01 17.01
N ALA A 83 -17.33 -9.30 16.98
CA ALA A 83 -18.17 -9.91 15.95
C ALA A 83 -18.78 -11.25 16.41
N ASP A 84 -19.17 -11.32 17.69
CA ASP A 84 -19.74 -12.55 18.26
C ASP A 84 -21.22 -12.66 17.90
N THR A 85 -21.95 -11.54 17.86
CA THR A 85 -23.37 -11.48 17.45
C THR A 85 -23.62 -10.65 16.20
N ALA A 86 -24.85 -10.68 15.69
CA ALA A 86 -25.27 -9.82 14.58
C ALA A 86 -25.20 -8.34 14.96
N GLU A 87 -25.57 -7.99 16.19
CA GLU A 87 -25.50 -6.62 16.72
C GLU A 87 -24.04 -6.13 16.81
N ASP A 88 -23.12 -7.00 17.24
CA ASP A 88 -21.69 -6.69 17.24
C ASP A 88 -21.20 -6.38 15.82
N ILE A 89 -21.53 -7.24 14.86
CA ILE A 89 -21.14 -7.06 13.45
C ILE A 89 -21.71 -5.76 12.87
N LEU A 90 -22.97 -5.44 13.20
CA LEU A 90 -23.66 -4.25 12.72
C LEU A 90 -23.30 -2.97 13.49
N ALA A 91 -22.39 -3.04 14.46
CA ALA A 91 -21.89 -1.86 15.16
C ALA A 91 -21.25 -0.85 14.20
N GLN A 92 -21.43 0.44 14.49
CA GLN A 92 -20.92 1.53 13.65
C GLN A 92 -19.39 1.47 13.46
N SER A 93 -18.64 0.97 14.45
CA SER A 93 -17.19 0.77 14.38
C SER A 93 -16.79 -0.19 13.25
N ASN A 94 -17.56 -1.26 13.03
CA ASN A 94 -17.32 -2.26 12.00
C ASN A 94 -17.62 -1.71 10.59
N PHE A 95 -18.63 -0.85 10.46
CA PHE A 95 -18.85 -0.09 9.22
C PHE A 95 -17.73 0.92 8.93
N GLN A 96 -17.19 1.57 9.95
CA GLN A 96 -16.05 2.48 9.79
C GLN A 96 -14.80 1.72 9.38
N LEU A 97 -14.50 0.58 10.01
CA LEU A 97 -13.41 -0.31 9.63
C LEU A 97 -13.49 -0.71 8.15
N ALA A 98 -14.67 -1.15 7.68
CA ALA A 98 -14.88 -1.53 6.28
C ALA A 98 -14.63 -0.36 5.32
N ARG A 99 -15.04 0.87 5.67
CA ARG A 99 -14.77 2.07 4.87
C ARG A 99 -13.29 2.42 4.84
N THR A 100 -12.58 2.30 5.96
CA THR A 100 -11.13 2.51 6.04
C THR A 100 -10.41 1.51 5.15
N ALA A 101 -10.71 0.22 5.27
CA ALA A 101 -10.12 -0.83 4.44
C ALA A 101 -10.40 -0.62 2.95
N LEU A 102 -11.60 -0.13 2.59
CA LEU A 102 -11.94 0.24 1.22
C LEU A 102 -11.09 1.41 0.72
N ALA A 103 -10.97 2.48 1.51
CA ALA A 103 -10.14 3.63 1.15
C ALA A 103 -8.67 3.21 0.92
N GLU A 104 -8.12 2.40 1.81
CA GLU A 104 -6.76 1.85 1.69
C GLU A 104 -6.58 0.86 0.53
N SER A 105 -7.66 0.19 0.08
CA SER A 105 -7.60 -0.74 -1.05
C SER A 105 -7.53 -0.05 -2.42
N VAL A 106 -8.05 1.18 -2.49
CA VAL A 106 -8.07 2.02 -3.69
C VAL A 106 -6.83 2.91 -3.75
N ASP A 107 -6.23 3.20 -2.60
CA ASP A 107 -5.01 4.01 -2.54
C ASP A 107 -3.87 3.29 -3.26
N ARG A 108 -3.36 3.92 -4.32
CA ARG A 108 -2.11 3.47 -4.92
C ARG A 108 -1.03 3.61 -3.86
N PRO A 109 -0.11 2.64 -3.74
CA PRO A 109 1.04 2.81 -2.86
C PRO A 109 1.71 4.14 -3.19
N ASP A 110 1.92 4.99 -2.19
CA ASP A 110 2.61 6.25 -2.37
C ASP A 110 3.93 5.97 -3.11
N ALA A 111 4.12 6.60 -4.27
CA ALA A 111 5.30 6.40 -5.10
C ALA A 111 6.58 6.66 -4.30
N TRP A 112 6.50 7.54 -3.29
CA TRP A 112 7.58 7.79 -2.34
C TRP A 112 7.84 6.63 -1.39
N GLN A 113 6.79 6.03 -0.85
CA GLN A 113 6.93 4.86 0.01
C GLN A 113 7.50 3.66 -0.77
N LEU A 114 7.08 3.47 -2.03
CA LEU A 114 7.66 2.48 -2.93
C LEU A 114 9.16 2.74 -3.18
N ALA A 115 9.51 4.00 -3.50
CA ALA A 115 10.91 4.39 -3.70
C ALA A 115 11.75 4.22 -2.43
N ASP A 116 11.19 4.55 -1.26
CA ASP A 116 11.86 4.41 0.03
C ASP A 116 12.16 2.94 0.34
N ASN A 117 11.17 2.07 0.15
CA ASN A 117 11.32 0.61 0.31
C ASN A 117 12.35 0.02 -0.68
N ALA A 118 12.36 0.50 -1.93
CA ALA A 118 13.35 0.11 -2.92
C ALA A 118 14.77 0.52 -2.51
N PHE A 119 14.95 1.74 -1.98
CA PHE A 119 16.23 2.18 -1.42
C PHE A 119 16.66 1.32 -0.23
N GLU A 120 15.75 0.96 0.68
CA GLU A 120 16.05 0.09 1.82
C GLU A 120 16.52 -1.30 1.38
N LEU A 121 15.81 -1.92 0.44
CA LEU A 121 16.20 -3.20 -0.12
C LEU A 121 17.58 -3.13 -0.80
N ALA A 122 17.80 -2.10 -1.63
CA ALA A 122 19.08 -1.92 -2.33
C ALA A 122 20.24 -1.67 -1.36
N ILE A 123 20.00 -0.92 -0.28
CA ILE A 123 20.97 -0.71 0.81
C ILE A 123 21.25 -2.04 1.51
N GLY A 124 20.23 -2.82 1.83
CA GLY A 124 20.36 -4.14 2.47
C GLY A 124 21.21 -5.09 1.62
N ILE A 125 20.90 -5.23 0.33
CA ILE A 125 21.68 -6.04 -0.62
C ILE A 125 23.13 -5.53 -0.71
N SER A 126 23.32 -4.21 -0.82
CA SER A 126 24.66 -3.61 -0.92
C SER A 126 25.49 -3.82 0.34
N ALA A 127 24.85 -3.88 1.52
CA ALA A 127 25.52 -4.15 2.78
C ALA A 127 25.99 -5.62 2.88
N LEU A 128 25.23 -6.57 2.34
CA LEU A 128 25.57 -8.00 2.33
C LEU A 128 26.77 -8.32 1.42
N LEU A 129 26.98 -7.55 0.34
CA LEU A 129 28.07 -7.80 -0.61
C LEU A 129 29.48 -7.53 -0.06
N GLY A 130 29.60 -6.92 1.13
CA GLY A 130 30.88 -6.70 1.83
C GLY A 130 31.89 -5.80 1.10
N GLY A 131 32.93 -5.36 1.82
CA GLY A 131 34.08 -4.64 1.24
C GLY A 131 33.85 -3.16 0.86
N VAL A 132 34.89 -2.53 0.32
CA VAL A 132 34.95 -1.07 0.06
C VAL A 132 33.88 -0.62 -0.95
N TYR A 133 33.59 -1.44 -1.96
CA TYR A 133 32.58 -1.11 -2.96
C TYR A 133 31.15 -1.20 -2.40
N GLY A 134 30.85 -2.20 -1.56
CA GLY A 134 29.56 -2.29 -0.85
C GLY A 134 29.34 -1.10 0.08
N ALA A 135 30.36 -0.73 0.86
CA ALA A 135 30.29 0.43 1.75
C ALA A 135 30.05 1.76 1.00
N ARG A 136 30.69 1.95 -0.16
CA ARG A 136 30.45 3.12 -1.03
C ARG A 136 29.05 3.13 -1.62
N ALA A 137 28.56 1.97 -2.08
CA ALA A 137 27.20 1.84 -2.60
C ALA A 137 26.15 2.14 -1.52
N VAL A 138 26.30 1.60 -0.31
CA VAL A 138 25.42 1.92 0.82
C VAL A 138 25.41 3.42 1.11
N ARG A 139 26.58 4.07 1.16
CA ARG A 139 26.67 5.52 1.42
C ARG A 139 25.98 6.33 0.32
N PHE A 140 26.20 5.97 -0.94
CA PHE A 140 25.56 6.63 -2.07
C PHE A 140 24.04 6.48 -2.03
N LEU A 141 23.54 5.26 -1.81
CA LEU A 141 22.10 4.98 -1.73
C LEU A 141 21.44 5.68 -0.54
N LYS A 142 22.09 5.74 0.63
CA LYS A 142 21.62 6.53 1.77
C LYS A 142 21.52 8.02 1.43
N GLN A 143 22.54 8.58 0.77
CA GLN A 143 22.51 9.98 0.35
C GLN A 143 21.42 10.25 -0.70
N ALA A 144 21.23 9.35 -1.66
CA ALA A 144 20.16 9.45 -2.65
C ALA A 144 18.78 9.40 -1.98
N ARG A 145 18.56 8.46 -1.06
CA ARG A 145 17.33 8.36 -0.24
C ARG A 145 17.05 9.66 0.52
N THR A 146 18.04 10.22 1.21
CA THR A 146 17.91 11.50 1.94
C THR A 146 17.54 12.65 1.01
N LYS A 147 18.19 12.76 -0.17
CA LYS A 147 17.87 13.80 -1.16
C LYS A 147 16.47 13.63 -1.74
N SER A 148 16.04 12.39 -1.94
CA SER A 148 14.66 12.05 -2.34
C SER A 148 13.65 12.59 -1.32
N LYS A 149 13.84 12.27 -0.02
CA LYS A 149 12.95 12.76 1.05
C LYS A 149 12.89 14.29 1.12
N ALA A 150 14.05 14.95 1.05
CA ALA A 150 14.09 16.42 1.02
C ALA A 150 13.32 17.00 -0.18
N LEU A 151 13.40 16.37 -1.36
CA LEU A 151 12.62 16.79 -2.52
C LEU A 151 11.11 16.59 -2.32
N GLN A 152 10.69 15.48 -1.70
CA GLN A 152 9.30 15.23 -1.32
C GLN A 152 8.76 16.33 -0.40
N GLU A 153 9.50 16.66 0.66
CA GLU A 153 9.16 17.72 1.62
C GLU A 153 9.03 19.08 0.94
N ILE A 154 9.95 19.42 0.04
CA ILE A 154 9.91 20.67 -0.74
C ILE A 154 8.66 20.71 -1.63
N ILE A 155 8.33 19.62 -2.32
CA ILE A 155 7.14 19.57 -3.18
C ILE A 155 5.87 19.70 -2.35
N ALA A 156 5.75 18.95 -1.25
CA ALA A 156 4.60 19.02 -0.36
C ALA A 156 4.41 20.43 0.24
N GLY A 157 5.50 21.04 0.71
CA GLY A 157 5.50 22.42 1.22
C GLY A 157 5.09 23.44 0.16
N ASN A 158 5.57 23.28 -1.09
CA ASN A 158 5.19 24.15 -2.20
C ASN A 158 3.70 24.00 -2.57
N GLU A 159 3.15 22.78 -2.53
CA GLU A 159 1.73 22.56 -2.77
C GLU A 159 0.87 23.15 -1.64
N LEU A 160 1.28 23.00 -0.38
CA LEU A 160 0.62 23.63 0.76
C LEU A 160 0.64 25.17 0.66
N PHE A 161 1.81 25.75 0.34
CA PHE A 161 1.95 27.19 0.13
C PHE A 161 0.97 27.72 -0.92
N LYS A 162 0.86 27.03 -2.07
CA LYS A 162 -0.06 27.42 -3.14
C LYS A 162 -1.53 27.33 -2.73
N LYS A 163 -1.91 26.34 -1.92
CA LYS A 163 -3.27 26.21 -1.37
C LYS A 163 -3.61 27.34 -0.41
N GLN A 164 -2.65 27.77 0.40
CA GLN A 164 -2.85 28.82 1.40
C GLN A 164 -2.73 30.25 0.83
N ASN A 165 -2.05 30.41 -0.30
CA ASN A 165 -1.69 31.71 -0.87
C ASN A 165 -2.07 31.81 -2.35
N GLU A 166 -3.36 31.62 -2.67
CA GLU A 166 -3.85 31.59 -4.06
C GLU A 166 -3.44 32.82 -4.89
N SER A 167 -3.48 34.01 -4.27
CA SER A 167 -3.07 35.28 -4.89
C SER A 167 -1.60 35.31 -5.34
N SER A 168 -0.74 34.49 -4.72
CA SER A 168 0.70 34.42 -5.00
C SER A 168 1.09 33.31 -5.98
N VAL A 169 0.14 32.45 -6.38
CA VAL A 169 0.39 31.28 -7.24
C VAL A 169 0.98 31.68 -8.59
N ALA A 170 0.51 32.78 -9.19
CA ALA A 170 1.01 33.25 -10.48
C ALA A 170 2.51 33.62 -10.42
N SER A 171 2.89 34.43 -9.44
CA SER A 171 4.28 34.83 -9.20
C SER A 171 5.18 33.63 -8.85
N PHE A 172 4.65 32.70 -8.05
CA PHE A 172 5.36 31.47 -7.70
C PHE A 172 5.63 30.59 -8.94
N LYS A 173 4.62 30.37 -9.79
CA LYS A 173 4.79 29.64 -11.07
C LYS A 173 5.76 30.34 -12.00
N GLN A 174 5.77 31.68 -12.02
CA GLN A 174 6.73 32.45 -12.81
C GLN A 174 8.17 32.22 -12.34
N ALA A 175 8.42 32.23 -11.03
CA ALA A 175 9.74 31.94 -10.46
C ALA A 175 10.21 30.51 -10.80
N GLN A 176 9.29 29.53 -10.80
CA GLN A 176 9.60 28.15 -11.15
C GLN A 176 9.99 27.94 -12.62
N LYS A 177 9.72 28.89 -13.52
CA LYS A 177 10.15 28.79 -14.94
C LYS A 177 11.67 28.73 -15.10
N LEU A 178 12.44 29.19 -14.10
CA LEU A 178 13.90 29.13 -14.09
C LEU A 178 14.46 27.73 -13.78
N GLN A 179 13.61 26.78 -13.37
CA GLN A 179 14.03 25.40 -13.15
C GLN A 179 14.40 24.73 -14.48
N SER A 180 15.41 23.87 -14.44
CA SER A 180 15.79 23.06 -15.60
C SER A 180 14.61 22.19 -16.07
N PRO A 181 14.56 21.82 -17.38
CA PRO A 181 13.60 20.85 -17.88
C PRO A 181 13.58 19.55 -17.06
N GLU A 182 14.75 19.04 -16.68
CA GLU A 182 14.92 17.82 -15.91
C GLU A 182 14.31 17.95 -14.51
N THR A 183 14.58 19.06 -13.80
CA THR A 183 13.98 19.31 -12.48
C THR A 183 12.46 19.42 -12.58
N ARG A 184 11.92 20.08 -13.61
CA ARG A 184 10.47 20.19 -13.81
C ARG A 184 9.83 18.84 -14.12
N GLN A 185 10.49 18.01 -14.92
CA GLN A 185 10.02 16.67 -15.23
C GLN A 185 9.98 15.79 -13.97
N ILE A 186 11.03 15.82 -13.16
CA ILE A 186 11.09 15.09 -11.88
C ILE A 186 9.94 15.58 -10.97
N VAL A 187 9.82 16.88 -10.75
CA VAL A 187 8.76 17.45 -9.90
C VAL A 187 7.36 17.12 -10.42
N ALA A 188 7.14 17.15 -11.74
CA ALA A 188 5.85 16.83 -12.35
C ALA A 188 5.49 15.35 -12.22
N SER A 189 6.43 14.45 -12.47
CA SER A 189 6.25 12.99 -12.33
C SER A 189 5.92 12.54 -10.91
N VAL A 190 6.13 13.42 -9.94
CA VAL A 190 6.04 13.17 -8.50
C VAL A 190 4.78 13.78 -7.87
N LYS A 191 4.07 14.67 -8.58
CA LYS A 191 2.82 15.31 -8.10
C LYS A 191 1.55 14.47 -8.35
N THR A 192 1.62 13.51 -9.27
CA THR A 192 0.55 12.58 -9.66
C THR A 192 0.60 11.31 -8.86
#